data_AF-S0G4W9-F1
#
_entry.id   AF-S0G4W9-F1
#
_cell.length_a   1.000
_cell.length_b   1.000
_cell.length_c   1.000
_cell.angle_alpha   90.00
_cell.angle_beta   90.00
_cell.angle_gamma   90.00
#
_symmetry.space_group_name_H-M   'P 1'
#
loop_
_entity.id
_entity.type
_entity.pdbx_description
1 polymer ?
#
loop_
_entity_poly.entity_id
_entity_poly.type
_entity_poly.pdbx_seq_one_letter_code
_entity_poly.pdbx_strand_id
1 'polypeptide(L)'
;MKNDNTPFPPFWGRIKKQALSWWQAADEVARNKAVHTIEAECEEMEYIFALLVQGSFVGLPSPPAHLSMDLLPLMEKDLMLLLERMNTSNQPLSRLFSVFDIS
;
A
#
# COMPACT_ATOMS: atom_id res chain seq x y z
N MET A 1 12.41 -73.40 4.01
CA MET A 1 12.52 -72.58 2.78
C MET A 1 11.25 -71.73 2.62
N LYS A 2 11.26 -70.48 3.10
CA LYS A 2 10.27 -69.47 2.67
C LYS A 2 10.96 -68.10 2.66
N ASN A 3 11.58 -67.88 1.51
CA ASN A 3 11.92 -66.64 0.84
C ASN A 3 11.61 -65.32 1.58
N ASP A 4 12.68 -64.78 2.13
CA ASP A 4 13.02 -63.42 2.47
C ASP A 4 13.14 -62.52 1.22
N ASN A 5 12.00 -62.13 0.66
CA ASN A 5 11.92 -61.08 -0.36
C ASN A 5 11.11 -59.89 0.17
N THR A 6 11.74 -59.02 0.96
CA THR A 6 11.29 -57.63 1.15
C THR A 6 12.21 -56.73 0.32
N PRO A 7 11.77 -56.18 -0.82
CA PRO A 7 12.68 -55.49 -1.74
C PRO A 7 13.04 -54.05 -1.32
N PHE A 8 12.76 -53.61 -0.08
CA PHE A 8 13.01 -52.23 0.33
C PHE A 8 13.55 -52.07 1.76
N PRO A 9 14.66 -51.33 1.94
CA PRO A 9 15.25 -51.06 3.25
C PRO A 9 14.36 -50.14 4.13
N PRO A 10 14.41 -50.26 5.47
CA PRO A 10 13.53 -49.56 6.41
C PRO A 10 13.68 -48.03 6.42
N PHE A 11 14.70 -47.48 5.75
CA PHE A 11 14.93 -46.04 5.63
C PHE A 11 13.87 -45.34 4.77
N TRP A 12 13.26 -46.02 3.80
CA TRP A 12 12.36 -45.42 2.81
C TRP A 12 11.07 -44.84 3.42
N GLY A 13 10.55 -45.50 4.48
CA GLY A 13 9.38 -45.01 5.20
C GLY A 13 9.64 -43.73 6.00
N ARG A 14 10.87 -43.53 6.48
CA ARG A 14 11.28 -42.30 7.20
C ARG A 14 11.46 -41.12 6.26
N ILE A 15 12.09 -41.34 5.09
CA ILE A 15 12.30 -40.29 4.10
C ILE A 15 10.97 -39.77 3.54
N LYS A 16 10.00 -40.66 3.22
CA LYS A 16 8.67 -40.22 2.77
C LYS A 16 7.94 -39.37 3.80
N LYS A 17 8.01 -39.73 5.09
CA LYS A 17 7.36 -38.96 6.17
C LYS A 17 8.01 -37.60 6.36
N GLN A 18 9.34 -37.52 6.29
CA GLN A 18 10.05 -36.24 6.35
C GLN A 18 9.74 -35.37 5.13
N ALA A 19 9.74 -35.92 3.91
CA ALA A 19 9.39 -35.15 2.72
C ALA A 19 7.96 -34.58 2.79
N LEU A 20 6.99 -35.37 3.29
CA LEU A 20 5.61 -34.92 3.46
C LEU A 20 5.49 -33.79 4.50
N SER A 21 6.20 -33.90 5.63
CA SER A 21 6.16 -32.86 6.68
C SER A 21 6.83 -31.57 6.23
N TRP A 22 7.88 -31.66 5.42
CA TRP A 22 8.55 -30.48 4.84
C TRP A 22 7.64 -29.79 3.82
N TRP A 23 6.84 -30.55 3.06
CA TRP A 23 5.90 -29.98 2.10
C TRP A 23 4.72 -29.27 2.79
N GLN A 24 4.22 -29.84 3.89
CA GLN A 24 3.20 -29.19 4.72
C GLN A 24 3.73 -27.91 5.36
N ALA A 25 4.94 -27.95 5.91
CA ALA A 25 5.58 -26.76 6.48
C ALA A 25 5.81 -25.67 5.42
N ALA A 26 6.18 -26.04 4.19
CA ALA A 26 6.34 -25.10 3.10
C ALA A 26 5.02 -24.43 2.68
N ASP A 27 3.92 -25.19 2.60
CA ASP A 27 2.59 -24.66 2.26
C ASP A 27 2.07 -23.72 3.36
N GLU A 28 2.28 -24.10 4.62
CA GLU A 28 1.89 -23.29 5.78
C GLU A 28 2.66 -21.96 5.84
N VAL A 29 3.99 -22.01 5.62
CA VAL A 29 4.83 -20.80 5.56
C VAL A 29 4.46 -19.91 4.37
N ALA A 30 4.18 -20.49 3.20
CA ALA A 30 3.79 -19.73 2.01
C ALA A 30 2.47 -18.99 2.24
N ARG A 31 1.48 -19.67 2.82
CA ARG A 31 0.18 -19.07 3.17
C ARG A 31 0.34 -17.99 4.22
N ASN A 32 1.07 -18.26 5.29
CA ASN A 32 1.28 -17.31 6.37
C ASN A 32 1.97 -16.04 5.85
N LYS A 33 2.99 -16.19 5.00
CA LYS A 33 3.68 -15.06 4.40
C LYS A 33 2.78 -14.21 3.51
N ALA A 34 1.92 -14.83 2.71
CA ALA A 34 0.96 -14.10 1.88
C ALA A 34 -0.04 -13.29 2.74
N VAL A 35 -0.56 -13.88 3.82
CA VAL A 35 -1.47 -13.19 4.74
C VAL A 35 -0.75 -12.04 5.45
N HIS A 36 0.43 -12.30 6.01
CA HIS A 36 1.23 -11.30 6.72
C HIS A 36 1.60 -10.12 5.81
N THR A 37 1.88 -10.33 4.53
CA THR A 37 2.15 -9.22 3.59
C THR A 37 0.94 -8.31 3.45
N ILE A 38 -0.26 -8.86 3.26
CA ILE A 38 -1.48 -8.07 3.15
C ILE A 38 -1.83 -7.36 4.46
N GLU A 39 -1.63 -8.02 5.60
CA GLU A 39 -1.82 -7.41 6.92
C GLU A 39 -0.88 -6.21 7.12
N ALA A 40 0.39 -6.33 6.74
CA ALA A 40 1.36 -5.23 6.82
C ALA A 40 1.00 -4.05 5.90
N GLU A 41 0.58 -4.32 4.66
CA GLU A 41 0.10 -3.28 3.74
C GLU A 41 -1.13 -2.56 4.30
N CYS A 42 -2.06 -3.30 4.92
CA CYS A 42 -3.24 -2.73 5.53
C CYS A 42 -2.88 -1.82 6.71
N GLU A 43 -1.93 -2.24 7.55
CA GLU A 43 -1.42 -1.42 8.66
C GLU A 43 -0.77 -0.12 8.15
N GLU A 44 0.04 -0.19 7.08
CA GLU A 44 0.63 1.00 6.45
C GLU A 44 -0.45 1.97 5.92
N MET A 45 -1.50 1.45 5.29
CA MET A 45 -2.63 2.27 4.83
C MET A 45 -3.37 2.96 5.98
N GLU A 46 -3.54 2.29 7.13
CA GLU A 46 -4.14 2.88 8.32
C GLU A 46 -3.28 4.02 8.89
N TYR A 47 -1.96 3.87 8.91
CA TYR A 47 -1.05 4.95 9.32
C TYR A 47 -1.12 6.16 8.40
N ILE A 48 -1.14 5.93 7.08
CA ILE A 48 -1.29 6.98 6.08
C ILE A 48 -2.61 7.71 6.27
N PHE A 49 -3.70 6.97 6.44
CA PHE A 49 -5.02 7.54 6.69
C PHE A 49 -5.02 8.40 7.96
N ALA A 50 -4.45 7.90 9.05
CA ALA A 50 -4.33 8.64 10.30
C ALA A 50 -3.54 9.93 10.11
N LEU A 51 -2.44 9.90 9.35
CA LEU A 51 -1.65 11.08 9.01
C LEU A 51 -2.43 12.09 8.17
N LEU A 52 -3.19 11.64 7.17
CA LEU A 52 -4.02 12.52 6.32
C LEU A 52 -5.14 13.18 7.12
N VAL A 53 -5.83 12.41 7.97
CA VAL A 53 -6.89 12.90 8.84
C VAL A 53 -6.33 13.91 9.84
N GLN A 54 -5.21 13.59 10.50
CA GLN A 54 -4.55 14.50 11.44
C GLN A 54 -4.04 15.76 10.74
N GLY A 55 -3.44 15.65 9.55
CA GLY A 55 -2.99 16.80 8.75
C GLY A 55 -4.15 17.73 8.37
N SER A 56 -5.28 17.14 7.98
CA SER A 56 -6.53 17.87 7.70
C SER A 56 -7.06 18.62 8.93
N PHE A 57 -7.00 18.01 10.13
CA PHE A 57 -7.49 18.63 11.37
C PHE A 57 -6.53 19.67 11.98
N VAL A 58 -5.22 19.49 11.84
CA VAL A 58 -4.20 20.40 12.41
C VAL A 58 -3.87 21.56 11.45
N GLY A 59 -4.29 21.47 10.18
CA GLY A 59 -3.97 22.47 9.16
C GLY A 59 -2.51 22.41 8.69
N LEU A 60 -1.82 21.28 8.92
CA LEU A 60 -0.50 21.02 8.35
C LEU A 60 -0.67 20.56 6.90
N PRO A 61 -0.19 21.33 5.91
CA PRO A 61 -0.71 21.27 4.54
C PRO A 61 -0.10 20.17 3.66
N SER A 62 0.81 19.34 4.15
CA SER A 62 1.45 18.35 3.29
C SER A 62 1.48 16.97 3.92
N PRO A 63 0.76 16.00 3.34
CA PRO A 63 1.12 14.59 3.48
C PRO A 63 2.63 14.39 3.22
N PRO A 64 3.28 13.35 3.78
CA PRO A 64 4.70 13.08 3.51
C PRO A 64 5.01 13.13 2.01
N ALA A 65 6.05 13.85 1.59
CA ALA A 65 6.27 14.25 0.19
C ALA A 65 6.25 13.10 -0.84
N HIS A 66 6.73 11.92 -0.46
CA HIS A 66 6.71 10.71 -1.30
C HIS A 66 5.27 10.28 -1.62
N LEU A 67 4.40 10.31 -0.61
CA LEU A 67 3.00 9.94 -0.73
C LEU A 67 2.21 10.95 -1.57
N SER A 68 2.54 12.24 -1.40
CA SER A 68 2.00 13.28 -2.26
C SER A 68 2.38 13.03 -3.72
N MET A 69 3.63 12.62 -3.99
CA MET A 69 4.12 12.37 -5.35
C MET A 69 3.42 11.20 -6.03
N ASP A 70 3.16 10.12 -5.29
CA ASP A 70 2.41 8.96 -5.79
C ASP A 70 0.93 9.26 -6.02
N LEU A 71 0.36 10.20 -5.23
CA LEU A 71 -1.03 10.65 -5.38
C LEU A 71 -1.22 11.70 -6.48
N LEU A 72 -0.18 12.45 -6.87
CA LEU A 72 -0.27 13.51 -7.89
C LEU A 72 -0.95 13.08 -9.19
N PRO A 73 -0.64 11.91 -9.80
CA PRO A 73 -1.30 11.46 -11.03
C PRO A 73 -2.80 11.19 -10.83
N LEU A 74 -3.19 10.74 -9.63
CA LEU A 74 -4.59 10.44 -9.30
C LEU A 74 -5.40 11.72 -9.05
N MET A 75 -4.74 12.80 -8.62
CA MET A 75 -5.34 14.09 -8.28
C MET A 75 -5.35 15.11 -9.43
N GLU A 76 -4.94 14.71 -10.64
CA GLU A 76 -4.79 15.62 -11.80
C GLU A 76 -6.05 16.47 -12.07
N LYS A 77 -7.23 15.85 -12.06
CA LYS A 77 -8.51 16.52 -12.32
C LYS A 77 -8.85 17.56 -11.26
N ASP A 78 -8.64 17.22 -9.99
CA ASP A 78 -8.91 18.12 -8.88
C ASP A 78 -7.93 19.30 -8.90
N LEU A 79 -6.66 19.05 -9.23
CA LEU A 79 -5.64 20.08 -9.38
C LEU A 79 -5.97 21.05 -10.53
N MET A 80 -6.41 20.52 -11.68
CA MET A 80 -6.86 21.34 -12.81
C MET A 80 -8.05 22.22 -12.45
N LEU A 81 -9.03 21.67 -11.73
CA LEU A 81 -10.23 22.41 -11.31
C LEU A 81 -9.89 23.50 -10.27
N LEU A 82 -8.92 23.24 -9.39
CA LEU A 82 -8.39 24.22 -8.43
C LEU A 82 -7.67 25.36 -9.14
N LEU A 83 -6.84 25.06 -10.14
CA LEU A 83 -6.16 26.04 -10.99
C LEU A 83 -7.16 26.90 -11.78
N GLU A 84 -8.22 26.30 -12.31
CA GLU A 84 -9.27 27.01 -13.04
C GLU A 84 -10.04 27.99 -12.12
N ARG A 85 -10.38 27.55 -10.90
CA ARG A 85 -11.03 28.41 -9.90
C ARG A 85 -10.13 29.51 -9.36
N MET A 86 -8.84 29.24 -9.19
CA MET A 86 -7.83 30.26 -8.84
C MET A 86 -7.73 31.32 -9.94
N ASN A 87 -7.64 30.89 -11.21
CA ASN A 87 -7.58 31.80 -12.34
C ASN A 87 -8.87 32.65 -12.43
N THR A 88 -10.02 32.03 -12.19
CA THR A 88 -11.31 32.72 -12.16
C THR A 88 -11.42 33.69 -10.98
N SER A 89 -10.85 33.39 -9.80
CA SER A 89 -10.86 34.29 -8.63
C SER A 89 -9.84 35.44 -8.73
N ASN A 90 -8.75 35.26 -9.47
CA ASN A 90 -7.81 36.33 -9.79
C ASN A 90 -8.41 37.40 -10.71
N GLN A 91 -9.46 37.09 -11.48
CA GLN A 91 -10.14 38.07 -12.34
C GLN A 91 -10.99 39.12 -11.57
N PRO A 92 -11.79 38.76 -10.55
CA PRO A 92 -12.42 39.71 -9.63
C PRO A 92 -11.40 40.47 -8.79
N LEU A 93 -10.37 39.78 -8.25
CA LEU A 93 -9.38 40.39 -7.37
C LEU A 93 -8.50 41.40 -8.12
N SER A 94 -8.04 41.08 -9.34
CA SER A 94 -7.31 42.04 -10.19
C SER A 94 -8.17 43.23 -10.62
N ARG A 95 -9.48 43.04 -10.82
CA ARG A 95 -10.42 44.15 -11.06
C ARG A 95 -10.61 45.03 -9.83
N LEU A 96 -10.67 44.46 -8.63
CA LEU A 96 -10.71 45.24 -7.39
C LEU A 96 -9.43 46.04 -7.19
N PHE A 97 -8.25 45.43 -7.35
CA PHE A 97 -6.98 46.15 -7.30
C PHE A 97 -6.87 47.22 -8.39
N SER A 98 -7.35 46.96 -9.61
CA SER A 98 -7.39 47.97 -10.69
C SER A 98 -8.34 49.14 -10.43
N VAL A 99 -9.40 48.96 -9.63
CA VAL A 99 -10.30 50.05 -9.20
C VAL A 99 -9.69 50.83 -8.03
N PHE A 100 -8.94 50.16 -7.16
CA PHE A 100 -8.22 50.80 -6.05
C PHE A 100 -6.91 51.47 -6.48
N ASP A 101 -6.34 51.13 -7.63
CA ASP A 101 -5.11 51.73 -8.19
C ASP A 101 -5.39 53.01 -9.01
N ILE A 102 -6.38 53.79 -8.60
CA ILE A 102 -6.68 55.13 -9.12
C ILE A 102 -6.49 56.14 -7.98
N SER A 103 -5.25 56.64 -7.86
CA SER A 103 -4.75 57.93 -7.34
C SER A 103 -3.49 57.76 -6.52
#